data_AF-A0AAD8PZ95-F1
#
_entry.id   AF-A0AAD8PZ95-F1
#
_cell.length_a   1.000
_cell.length_b   1.000
_cell.length_c   1.000
_cell.angle_alpha   90.00
_cell.angle_beta   90.00
_cell.angle_gamma   90.00
#
_symmetry.space_group_name_H-M   'P 1'
#
loop_
_entity.id
_entity.type
_entity.pdbx_description
1 polymer ?
#
loop_
_entity_poly.entity_id
_entity_poly.type
_entity_poly.pdbx_seq_one_letter_code
_entity_poly.pdbx_strand_id
1 'polypeptide(L)'
;MESDSACSSVKLLSVDGDTSGADHSQLCHRCESEIAKGTSRMHFSGLRLALMFCGLQLLLLVFGGLVFYSLRADERTSETMDPHGYFALERYNATDKAYDIVDAADPSPEADQFWHELRNADGIVAVDGGWAKRANLPPTVDHPHEPHLKLYQINVFHSLHCLYRIRNRLISNFTLDQWPRNDIHTMHCLDHIRNDLMCHADISLSGSDEFVSFNSHGHDQKCRDLGAIQAWARKHSWPGYRDYLRSVIGYDLNEAERVNMATAGKGHWNKAHSTLDKQSGKIELWFEE
;
A
#
# COMPACT_ATOMS: atom_id res chain seq x y z
N MET A 1 3.99 -11.25 56.81
CA MET A 1 3.36 -12.53 56.45
C MET A 1 2.13 -12.64 57.33
N GLU A 2 1.00 -12.25 56.75
CA GLU A 2 -0.36 -12.22 57.31
C GLU A 2 -0.77 -13.63 57.78
N SER A 3 -1.23 -13.78 59.02
CA SER A 3 -2.62 -13.75 59.49
C SER A 3 -3.47 -14.90 58.95
N ASP A 4 -3.57 -15.94 59.77
CA ASP A 4 -4.52 -17.04 59.65
C ASP A 4 -5.66 -16.88 60.66
N SER A 5 -6.77 -17.52 60.28
CA SER A 5 -7.74 -18.18 61.14
C SER A 5 -9.10 -17.51 61.36
N ALA A 6 -10.11 -18.28 60.98
CA ALA A 6 -11.52 -18.02 61.08
C ALA A 6 -12.15 -18.69 62.33
N CYS A 7 -13.37 -18.23 62.60
CA CYS A 7 -14.53 -18.98 63.11
C CYS A 7 -14.83 -18.97 64.62
N SER A 8 -16.16 -18.93 64.87
CA SER A 8 -16.94 -19.39 66.04
C SER A 8 -17.41 -18.31 67.02
N SER A 9 -18.61 -18.26 67.60
CA SER A 9 -19.95 -18.87 67.41
C SER A 9 -20.91 -18.29 68.49
N VAL A 10 -22.23 -18.49 68.32
CA VAL A 10 -23.31 -18.64 69.34
C VAL A 10 -23.88 -17.40 70.07
N LYS A 11 -25.19 -17.14 69.91
CA LYS A 11 -26.24 -17.44 70.94
C LYS A 11 -27.67 -17.18 70.46
N LEU A 12 -28.40 -18.28 70.29
CA LEU A 12 -29.87 -18.38 70.36
C LEU A 12 -30.24 -18.89 71.76
N LEU A 13 -31.24 -18.27 72.39
CA LEU A 13 -32.03 -18.78 73.52
C LEU A 13 -33.49 -18.69 73.03
N SER A 14 -34.22 -19.75 72.68
CA SER A 14 -34.76 -20.89 73.47
C SER A 14 -35.78 -20.43 74.52
N VAL A 15 -37.07 -20.76 74.37
CA VAL A 15 -37.77 -21.93 74.98
C VAL A 15 -38.78 -21.38 76.03
N ASP A 16 -40.02 -21.81 76.25
CA ASP A 16 -40.91 -22.88 75.77
C ASP A 16 -42.36 -22.52 76.21
N GLY A 17 -43.36 -23.29 75.74
CA GLY A 17 -44.39 -23.74 76.68
C GLY A 17 -45.84 -23.31 76.45
N ASP A 18 -46.47 -23.94 75.45
CA ASP A 18 -47.68 -24.77 75.57
C ASP A 18 -49.03 -24.25 76.14
N THR A 19 -50.07 -24.72 75.44
CA THR A 19 -51.48 -24.92 75.83
C THR A 19 -52.50 -23.77 75.84
N SER A 20 -53.45 -23.95 74.92
CA SER A 20 -54.91 -23.92 75.13
C SER A 20 -55.67 -22.60 75.00
N GLY A 21 -56.83 -22.71 74.34
CA GLY A 21 -57.97 -21.83 74.58
C GLY A 21 -58.09 -20.70 73.56
N ALA A 22 -59.04 -20.88 72.64
CA ALA A 22 -59.50 -19.84 71.74
C ALA A 22 -59.97 -18.60 72.51
N ASP A 23 -59.52 -17.42 72.09
CA ASP A 23 -60.27 -16.19 72.33
C ASP A 23 -60.14 -15.22 71.15
N HIS A 24 -61.27 -14.63 70.80
CA HIS A 24 -61.44 -13.72 69.68
C HIS A 24 -60.60 -12.46 69.87
N SER A 25 -59.46 -12.35 69.18
CA SER A 25 -58.76 -11.07 69.03
C SER A 25 -59.18 -10.41 67.72
N GLN A 26 -60.03 -9.38 67.84
CA GLN A 26 -60.14 -8.31 66.85
C GLN A 26 -58.73 -7.85 66.48
N LEU A 27 -58.34 -8.08 65.24
CA LEU A 27 -57.10 -7.54 64.68
C LEU A 27 -57.18 -6.01 64.74
N CYS A 28 -56.28 -5.45 65.54
CA CYS A 28 -56.15 -4.03 65.78
C CYS A 28 -55.93 -3.28 64.45
N HIS A 29 -56.76 -2.26 64.21
CA HIS A 29 -56.75 -1.34 63.07
C HIS A 29 -55.39 -0.63 62.84
N ARG A 30 -54.43 -0.81 63.76
CA ARG A 30 -53.09 -0.25 63.73
C ARG A 30 -52.10 -1.08 62.90
N CYS A 31 -52.34 -2.38 62.71
CA CYS A 31 -51.44 -3.26 61.94
C CYS A 31 -51.61 -3.15 60.42
N GLU A 32 -52.77 -2.72 59.91
CA GLU A 32 -52.91 -2.42 58.47
C GLU A 32 -52.10 -1.19 58.04
N SER A 33 -51.83 -0.25 58.95
CA SER A 33 -51.14 1.00 58.61
C SER A 33 -49.63 0.83 58.38
N GLU A 34 -49.03 -0.26 58.87
CA GLU A 34 -47.60 -0.55 58.70
C GLU A 34 -47.32 -1.44 57.47
N ILE A 35 -48.23 -2.35 57.10
CA ILE A 35 -48.09 -3.13 55.85
C ILE A 35 -48.25 -2.22 54.61
N ALA A 36 -49.06 -1.16 54.69
CA ALA A 36 -49.22 -0.20 53.61
C ALA A 36 -48.01 0.74 53.43
N LYS A 37 -47.12 0.88 54.42
CA LYS A 37 -45.96 1.78 54.36
C LYS A 37 -44.67 1.11 53.90
N GLY A 38 -44.64 -0.23 53.82
CA GLY A 38 -43.45 -1.00 53.43
C GLY A 38 -43.25 -1.23 51.93
N THR A 39 -44.22 -0.89 51.08
CA THR A 39 -44.00 -0.91 49.62
C THR A 39 -43.58 0.47 49.14
N SER A 40 -42.31 0.81 49.37
CA SER A 40 -41.61 1.79 48.53
C SER A 40 -41.50 1.21 47.12
N ARG A 41 -42.61 1.20 46.40
CA ARG A 41 -42.65 1.02 44.96
C ARG A 41 -41.88 2.22 44.42
N MET A 42 -40.65 2.01 43.95
CA MET A 42 -39.88 3.02 43.23
C MET A 42 -40.70 3.42 42.00
N HIS A 43 -41.62 4.37 42.18
CA HIS A 43 -42.28 5.08 41.10
C HIS A 43 -41.22 5.98 40.48
N PHE A 44 -40.40 5.41 39.60
CA PHE A 44 -39.87 6.22 38.53
C PHE A 44 -41.10 6.75 37.80
N SER A 45 -41.39 8.04 37.99
CA SER A 45 -42.38 8.75 37.17
C SER A 45 -42.12 8.35 35.73
N GLY A 46 -43.14 7.90 34.98
CA GLY A 46 -42.97 7.48 33.58
C GLY A 46 -42.24 8.53 32.75
N LEU A 47 -42.32 9.80 33.17
CA LEU A 47 -41.55 10.92 32.66
C LEU A 47 -40.03 10.74 32.84
N ARG A 48 -39.53 10.30 34.00
CA ARG A 48 -38.10 10.04 34.23
C ARG A 48 -37.57 8.91 33.36
N LEU A 49 -38.35 7.84 33.18
CA LEU A 49 -37.97 6.73 32.32
C LEU A 49 -37.97 7.15 30.84
N ALA A 50 -38.98 7.93 30.43
CA ALA A 50 -39.03 8.52 29.09
C ALA A 50 -37.86 9.48 28.85
N LEU A 51 -37.49 10.32 29.82
CA LEU A 51 -36.34 11.22 29.70
C LEU A 51 -35.01 10.46 29.58
N MET A 52 -34.82 9.37 30.34
CA MET A 52 -33.63 8.53 30.20
C MET A 52 -33.59 7.81 28.84
N PHE A 53 -34.72 7.31 28.36
CA PHE A 53 -34.82 6.68 27.03
C PHE A 53 -34.54 7.69 25.91
N CYS A 54 -35.12 8.90 25.98
CA CYS A 54 -34.83 9.97 25.03
C CYS A 54 -33.37 10.40 25.08
N GLY A 55 -32.76 10.50 26.27
CA GLY A 55 -31.35 10.82 26.43
C GLY A 55 -30.43 9.76 25.81
N LEU A 56 -30.73 8.47 26.02
CA LEU A 56 -29.99 7.37 25.41
C LEU A 56 -30.14 7.37 23.88
N GLN A 57 -31.34 7.61 23.37
CA GLN A 57 -31.59 7.69 21.93
C GLN A 57 -30.82 8.86 21.29
N LEU A 58 -30.74 10.00 21.99
CA LEU A 58 -29.97 11.15 21.53
C LEU A 58 -28.47 10.85 21.50
N LEU A 59 -27.95 10.16 22.52
CA LEU A 59 -26.55 9.72 22.57
C LEU A 59 -26.22 8.74 21.43
N LEU A 60 -27.10 7.78 21.15
CA LEU A 60 -26.93 6.84 20.04
C LEU A 60 -26.97 7.55 18.67
N LEU A 61 -27.84 8.56 18.51
CA LEU A 61 -27.88 9.37 17.29
C LEU A 61 -26.62 10.23 17.12
N VAL A 62 -26.11 10.83 18.20
CA VAL A 62 -24.86 11.60 18.17
C VAL A 62 -23.68 10.68 17.87
N PHE A 63 -23.59 9.52 18.53
CA PHE A 63 -22.53 8.54 18.28
C PHE A 63 -22.59 7.99 16.85
N GLY A 64 -23.78 7.59 16.39
CA GLY A 64 -23.99 7.17 15.00
C GLY A 64 -23.66 8.27 13.99
N GLY A 65 -23.99 9.53 14.31
CA GLY A 65 -23.60 10.71 13.53
C GLY A 65 -22.09 10.96 13.51
N LEU A 66 -21.39 10.76 14.63
CA LEU A 66 -19.94 10.87 14.72
C LEU A 66 -19.22 9.74 13.97
N VAL A 67 -19.72 8.51 14.07
CA VAL A 67 -19.21 7.37 13.28
C VAL A 67 -19.47 7.62 11.79
N PHE A 68 -20.67 8.04 11.41
CA PHE A 68 -21.00 8.38 10.02
C PHE A 68 -20.18 9.57 9.51
N TYR A 69 -19.96 10.59 10.35
CA TYR A 69 -19.08 11.72 10.02
C TYR A 69 -17.63 11.27 9.88
N SER A 70 -17.14 10.36 10.73
CA SER A 70 -15.78 9.83 10.63
C SER A 70 -15.60 8.95 9.40
N LEU A 71 -16.58 8.10 9.07
CA LEU A 71 -16.59 7.30 7.84
C LEU A 71 -16.72 8.19 6.59
N ARG A 72 -17.53 9.25 6.63
CA ARG A 72 -17.58 10.25 5.54
C ARG A 72 -16.37 11.17 5.50
N ALA A 73 -15.70 11.40 6.62
CA ALA A 73 -14.44 12.15 6.67
C ALA A 73 -13.33 11.32 6.03
N ASP A 74 -13.30 10.01 6.28
CA ASP A 74 -12.43 9.03 5.62
C ASP A 74 -12.71 8.98 4.09
N GLU A 75 -14.00 8.98 3.70
CA GLU A 75 -14.41 9.11 2.29
C GLU A 75 -14.05 10.48 1.68
N ARG A 76 -14.17 11.59 2.44
CA ARG A 76 -13.80 12.96 1.98
C ARG A 76 -12.31 13.21 1.93
N THR A 77 -11.49 12.48 2.68
CA THR A 77 -10.04 12.52 2.54
C THR A 77 -9.54 11.85 1.26
N SER A 78 -10.41 11.17 0.52
CA SER A 78 -10.09 10.52 -0.77
C SER A 78 -10.11 11.46 -2.00
N GLU A 79 -10.70 12.66 -1.92
CA GLU A 79 -10.69 13.59 -3.06
C GLU A 79 -10.30 15.02 -2.68
N THR A 80 -9.01 15.34 -2.86
CA THR A 80 -8.50 16.55 -3.55
C THR A 80 -6.96 16.47 -3.61
N MET A 81 -6.42 15.74 -4.59
CA MET A 81 -4.96 15.76 -4.87
C MET A 81 -4.69 16.64 -6.10
N ASP A 82 -4.18 17.84 -5.84
CA ASP A 82 -3.76 18.88 -6.78
C ASP A 82 -2.80 19.81 -6.01
N PRO A 83 -1.74 20.44 -6.56
CA PRO A 83 -1.13 20.45 -7.90
C PRO A 83 0.31 19.87 -7.93
N HIS A 84 0.74 19.27 -6.82
CA HIS A 84 2.05 18.62 -6.60
C HIS A 84 1.92 17.09 -6.53
N GLY A 85 0.90 16.53 -7.16
CA GLY A 85 0.42 15.18 -6.86
C GLY A 85 1.43 14.05 -7.09
N TYR A 86 2.40 14.22 -7.99
CA TYR A 86 3.44 13.22 -8.20
C TYR A 86 4.30 12.98 -6.94
N PHE A 87 4.79 14.05 -6.30
CA PHE A 87 5.65 13.92 -5.12
C PHE A 87 4.86 13.57 -3.85
N ALA A 88 3.54 13.78 -3.85
CA ALA A 88 2.69 13.29 -2.77
C ALA A 88 2.68 11.75 -2.69
N LEU A 89 2.96 11.05 -3.80
CA LEU A 89 3.06 9.59 -3.84
C LEU A 89 4.18 9.04 -2.96
N GLU A 90 5.22 9.83 -2.65
CA GLU A 90 6.29 9.42 -1.73
C GLU A 90 5.77 9.18 -0.31
N ARG A 91 4.67 9.84 0.08
CA ARG A 91 4.07 9.75 1.42
C ARG A 91 3.07 8.61 1.53
N TYR A 92 2.68 8.00 0.41
CA TYR A 92 1.62 7.01 0.38
C TYR A 92 2.20 5.61 0.62
N ASN A 93 1.90 5.06 1.79
CA ASN A 93 2.25 3.70 2.18
C ASN A 93 0.98 2.85 2.12
N ALA A 94 0.84 2.00 1.10
CA ALA A 94 -0.16 0.95 1.11
C ALA A 94 0.44 -0.26 1.81
N THR A 95 0.25 -0.34 3.13
CA THR A 95 0.36 -1.61 3.84
C THR A 95 -0.94 -2.35 3.69
N ASP A 96 -1.01 -3.25 2.70
CA ASP A 96 -1.87 -4.43 2.78
C ASP A 96 -1.30 -5.51 1.86
N LYS A 97 -0.35 -6.27 2.43
CA LYS A 97 0.38 -7.42 1.86
C LYS A 97 1.38 -7.11 0.74
N ALA A 98 2.44 -7.91 0.70
CA ALA A 98 3.35 -7.95 -0.44
C ALA A 98 2.57 -8.26 -1.73
N TYR A 99 3.10 -7.89 -2.90
CA TYR A 99 2.49 -8.29 -4.17
C TYR A 99 2.43 -9.84 -4.20
N ASP A 100 1.24 -10.42 -3.98
CA ASP A 100 0.99 -11.85 -3.74
C ASP A 100 1.19 -12.70 -5.01
N ILE A 101 2.42 -12.75 -5.53
CA ILE A 101 2.81 -13.70 -6.57
C ILE A 101 3.96 -14.59 -6.07
N VAL A 102 3.65 -15.88 -5.98
CA VAL A 102 4.65 -16.93 -5.70
C VAL A 102 5.43 -17.20 -6.98
N ASP A 103 6.75 -17.31 -6.86
CA ASP A 103 7.65 -17.65 -7.96
C ASP A 103 7.52 -16.76 -9.20
N ALA A 104 7.34 -15.45 -9.00
CA ALA A 104 7.20 -14.47 -10.09
C ALA A 104 8.37 -14.48 -11.10
N ALA A 105 9.53 -15.04 -10.76
CA ALA A 105 10.66 -15.16 -11.67
C ALA A 105 10.62 -16.41 -12.57
N ASP A 106 9.81 -17.42 -12.24
CA ASP A 106 9.81 -18.71 -12.91
C ASP A 106 9.24 -18.65 -14.33
N PRO A 107 9.64 -19.56 -15.23
CA PRO A 107 9.08 -19.67 -16.58
C PRO A 107 7.70 -20.34 -16.56
N SER A 108 6.72 -19.69 -15.92
CA SER A 108 5.32 -20.12 -15.88
C SER A 108 4.40 -19.15 -16.63
N PRO A 109 3.25 -19.62 -17.17
CA PRO A 109 2.25 -18.75 -17.77
C PRO A 109 1.77 -17.65 -16.81
N GLU A 110 1.63 -17.96 -15.52
CA GLU A 110 1.18 -17.02 -14.50
C GLU A 110 2.21 -15.90 -14.26
N ALA A 111 3.50 -16.26 -14.14
CA ALA A 111 4.58 -15.28 -14.03
C ALA A 111 4.71 -14.44 -15.30
N ASP A 112 4.63 -15.06 -16.47
CA ASP A 112 4.65 -14.34 -17.73
C ASP A 112 3.50 -13.32 -17.79
N GLN A 113 2.27 -13.72 -17.47
CA GLN A 113 1.13 -12.81 -17.43
C GLN A 113 1.36 -11.64 -16.46
N PHE A 114 1.81 -11.91 -15.24
CA PHE A 114 2.13 -10.88 -14.26
C PHE A 114 3.11 -9.83 -14.80
N TRP A 115 4.22 -10.29 -15.39
CA TRP A 115 5.20 -9.40 -15.99
C TRP A 115 4.68 -8.67 -17.23
N HIS A 116 3.83 -9.32 -18.02
CA HIS A 116 3.16 -8.69 -19.16
C HIS A 116 2.27 -7.54 -18.72
N GLU A 117 1.47 -7.73 -17.66
CA GLU A 117 0.59 -6.71 -17.10
C GLU A 117 1.38 -5.56 -16.47
N LEU A 118 2.48 -5.87 -15.77
CA LEU A 118 3.34 -4.88 -15.14
C LEU A 118 3.95 -3.89 -16.14
N ARG A 119 4.19 -4.35 -17.39
CA ARG A 119 4.70 -3.52 -18.50
C ARG A 119 3.66 -2.61 -19.16
N ASN A 120 2.38 -2.73 -18.82
CA ASN A 120 1.34 -1.86 -19.38
C ASN A 120 1.51 -0.39 -18.97
N ALA A 121 2.37 -0.11 -17.99
CA ALA A 121 2.92 1.21 -17.73
C ALA A 121 4.44 1.19 -18.03
N ASP A 122 4.85 1.76 -19.17
CA ASP A 122 6.28 1.96 -19.48
C ASP A 122 6.92 3.08 -18.63
N GLY A 123 6.08 3.83 -17.93
CA GLY A 123 6.47 4.93 -17.05
C GLY A 123 6.93 6.17 -17.78
N ILE A 124 6.72 6.25 -19.09
CA ILE A 124 7.06 7.43 -19.89
C ILE A 124 5.92 8.42 -19.78
N VAL A 125 6.24 9.60 -19.26
CA VAL A 125 5.27 10.66 -18.97
C VAL A 125 5.64 11.96 -19.66
N ALA A 126 4.62 12.68 -20.12
CA ALA A 126 4.73 14.05 -20.61
C ALA A 126 4.17 14.99 -19.55
N VAL A 127 5.00 15.89 -19.04
CA VAL A 127 4.65 16.85 -17.98
C VAL A 127 4.94 18.28 -18.42
N ASP A 128 4.23 19.26 -17.85
CA ASP A 128 4.48 20.67 -18.13
C ASP A 128 5.93 21.07 -17.79
N GLY A 129 6.61 21.72 -18.73
CA GLY A 129 7.99 22.16 -18.56
C GLY A 129 8.17 23.23 -17.49
N GLY A 130 7.16 24.09 -17.29
CA GLY A 130 7.16 25.07 -16.21
C GLY A 130 7.12 24.40 -14.83
N TRP A 131 6.27 23.39 -14.68
CA TRP A 131 6.20 22.53 -13.49
C TRP A 131 7.52 21.79 -13.27
N ALA A 132 8.06 21.12 -14.30
CA ALA A 132 9.32 20.39 -14.20
C ALA A 132 10.48 21.27 -13.72
N LYS A 133 10.56 22.52 -14.24
CA LYS A 133 11.55 23.51 -13.80
C LYS A 133 11.34 23.92 -12.33
N ARG A 134 10.10 24.19 -11.90
CA ARG A 134 9.80 24.52 -10.49
C ARG A 134 10.10 23.36 -9.54
N ALA A 135 9.91 22.13 -10.01
CA ALA A 135 10.25 20.91 -9.29
C ALA A 135 11.74 20.55 -9.33
N ASN A 136 12.58 21.37 -9.99
CA ASN A 136 14.02 21.13 -10.15
C ASN A 136 14.35 19.75 -10.76
N LEU A 137 13.52 19.29 -11.69
CA LEU A 137 13.76 18.05 -12.43
C LEU A 137 14.94 18.24 -13.40
N PRO A 138 15.69 17.15 -13.71
CA PRO A 138 16.78 17.23 -14.67
C PRO A 138 16.28 17.71 -16.05
N PRO A 139 17.13 18.38 -16.83
CA PRO A 139 16.83 18.69 -18.22
C PRO A 139 16.51 17.41 -19.01
N THR A 140 15.56 17.51 -19.93
CA THR A 140 15.14 16.39 -20.77
C THR A 140 14.63 16.91 -22.12
N VAL A 141 14.27 16.00 -23.02
CA VAL A 141 13.75 16.29 -24.34
C VAL A 141 12.31 16.82 -24.31
N ASP A 142 11.99 17.60 -25.33
CA ASP A 142 10.64 18.15 -25.53
C ASP A 142 9.73 17.11 -26.19
N HIS A 143 8.44 17.18 -25.88
CA HIS A 143 7.46 16.45 -26.65
C HIS A 143 7.44 16.99 -28.09
N PRO A 144 7.55 16.12 -29.12
CA PRO A 144 7.81 16.55 -30.50
C PRO A 144 6.67 17.35 -31.12
N HIS A 145 5.44 17.16 -30.65
CA HIS A 145 4.26 17.87 -31.15
C HIS A 145 3.74 18.94 -30.18
N GLU A 146 4.25 18.97 -28.94
CA GLU A 146 3.77 19.86 -27.87
C GLU A 146 4.96 20.37 -27.05
N PRO A 147 5.76 21.33 -27.57
CA PRO A 147 7.06 21.68 -26.98
C PRO A 147 7.02 22.25 -25.55
N HIS A 148 5.83 22.59 -25.05
CA HIS A 148 5.64 22.99 -23.65
C HIS A 148 5.70 21.80 -22.67
N LEU A 149 5.52 20.58 -23.18
CA LEU A 149 5.65 19.34 -22.42
C LEU A 149 7.07 18.78 -22.52
N LYS A 150 7.54 18.21 -21.41
CA LYS A 150 8.83 17.55 -21.24
C LYS A 150 8.62 16.07 -20.97
N LEU A 151 9.46 15.22 -21.57
CA LEU A 151 9.35 13.77 -21.44
C LEU A 151 10.24 13.23 -20.34
N TYR A 152 9.69 12.45 -19.42
CA TYR A 152 10.43 11.80 -18.33
C TYR A 152 10.08 10.31 -18.25
N GLN A 153 10.99 9.51 -17.69
CA GLN A 153 10.70 8.15 -17.27
C GLN A 153 10.67 8.10 -15.74
N ILE A 154 9.60 7.55 -15.18
CA ILE A 154 9.50 7.28 -13.75
C ILE A 154 10.42 6.09 -13.41
N ASN A 155 11.29 6.28 -12.42
CA ASN A 155 12.38 5.35 -12.12
C ASN A 155 11.94 3.91 -11.84
N VAL A 156 10.86 3.72 -11.08
CA VAL A 156 10.38 2.37 -10.72
C VAL A 156 10.00 1.55 -11.97
N PHE A 157 9.41 2.18 -13.00
CA PHE A 157 9.08 1.46 -14.24
C PHE A 157 10.33 1.14 -15.08
N HIS A 158 11.39 1.96 -14.97
CA HIS A 158 12.69 1.61 -15.55
C HIS A 158 13.29 0.39 -14.83
N SER A 159 13.29 0.37 -13.49
CA SER A 159 13.77 -0.76 -12.70
C SER A 159 12.98 -2.04 -13.00
N LEU A 160 11.65 -1.95 -13.13
CA LEU A 160 10.79 -3.08 -13.49
C LEU A 160 11.03 -3.57 -14.94
N HIS A 161 11.26 -2.66 -15.89
CA HIS A 161 11.67 -3.01 -17.24
C HIS A 161 13.00 -3.78 -17.25
N CYS A 162 13.99 -3.31 -16.49
CA CYS A 162 15.28 -3.96 -16.33
C CYS A 162 15.13 -5.37 -15.74
N LEU A 163 14.34 -5.54 -14.68
CA LEU A 163 14.07 -6.84 -14.06
C LEU A 163 13.37 -7.80 -15.04
N TYR A 164 12.35 -7.33 -15.75
CA TYR A 164 11.67 -8.12 -16.79
C TYR A 164 12.65 -8.64 -17.83
N ARG A 165 13.52 -7.75 -18.32
CA ARG A 165 14.52 -8.10 -19.32
C ARG A 165 15.51 -9.14 -18.78
N ILE A 166 16.04 -8.94 -17.57
CA ILE A 166 16.96 -9.90 -16.92
C ILE A 166 16.27 -11.25 -16.72
N ARG A 167 15.02 -11.29 -16.24
CA ARG A 167 14.24 -12.53 -16.10
C ARG A 167 14.17 -13.27 -17.42
N ASN A 168 13.65 -12.61 -18.47
CA ASN A 168 13.53 -13.20 -19.81
C ASN A 168 14.88 -13.66 -20.36
N ARG A 169 15.94 -12.92 -20.07
CA ARG A 169 17.31 -13.29 -20.42
C ARG A 169 17.68 -14.62 -19.79
N LEU A 170 17.47 -14.76 -18.49
CA LEU A 170 17.85 -15.95 -17.72
C LEU A 170 17.07 -17.19 -18.16
N ILE A 171 15.75 -17.06 -18.33
CA ILE A 171 14.84 -18.17 -18.70
C ILE A 171 14.82 -18.47 -20.20
N SER A 172 15.55 -17.71 -21.01
CA SER A 172 15.55 -17.89 -22.47
C SER A 172 16.19 -19.21 -22.91
N ASN A 173 15.56 -19.85 -23.89
CA ASN A 173 16.08 -21.02 -24.60
C ASN A 173 17.20 -20.69 -25.61
N PHE A 174 17.53 -19.42 -25.85
CA PHE A 174 18.67 -19.05 -26.71
C PHE A 174 19.99 -19.46 -26.06
N THR A 175 20.93 -19.93 -26.89
CA THR A 175 22.27 -20.30 -26.41
C THR A 175 23.03 -19.08 -25.92
N LEU A 176 24.03 -19.28 -25.05
CA LEU A 176 24.86 -18.20 -24.53
C LEU A 176 25.67 -17.50 -25.64
N ASP A 177 26.05 -18.22 -26.69
CA ASP A 177 26.75 -17.64 -27.84
C ASP A 177 25.84 -16.70 -28.65
N GLN A 178 24.56 -17.06 -28.80
CA GLN A 178 23.57 -16.23 -29.49
C GLN A 178 23.12 -15.05 -28.64
N TRP A 179 22.99 -15.29 -27.33
CA TRP A 179 22.48 -14.29 -26.41
C TRP A 179 23.26 -14.41 -25.06
N PRO A 180 24.40 -13.70 -24.92
CA PRO A 180 25.26 -13.75 -23.71
C PRO A 180 24.64 -13.08 -22.47
N ARG A 181 24.58 -13.74 -21.30
CA ARG A 181 23.92 -13.15 -20.11
C ARG A 181 24.56 -11.86 -19.58
N ASN A 182 25.79 -11.55 -19.98
CA ASN A 182 26.55 -10.37 -19.58
C ASN A 182 26.66 -9.31 -20.69
N ASP A 183 25.71 -9.28 -21.62
CA ASP A 183 25.68 -8.18 -22.59
C ASP A 183 25.51 -6.82 -21.91
N ILE A 184 25.97 -5.76 -22.58
CA ILE A 184 26.04 -4.42 -21.97
C ILE A 184 24.69 -3.89 -21.51
N HIS A 185 23.61 -4.22 -22.21
CA HIS A 185 22.29 -3.75 -21.82
C HIS A 185 21.84 -4.49 -20.55
N THR A 186 22.22 -5.78 -20.40
CA THR A 186 21.97 -6.53 -19.16
C THR A 186 22.82 -5.99 -18.03
N MET A 187 24.07 -5.63 -18.30
CA MET A 187 24.94 -4.98 -17.31
C MET A 187 24.43 -3.60 -16.91
N HIS A 188 23.93 -2.80 -17.85
CA HIS A 188 23.26 -1.52 -17.57
C HIS A 188 22.00 -1.72 -16.72
N CYS A 189 21.17 -2.71 -17.04
CA CYS A 189 20.00 -3.05 -16.24
C CYS A 189 20.38 -3.39 -14.79
N LEU A 190 21.42 -4.22 -14.62
CA LEU A 190 21.94 -4.58 -13.30
C LEU A 190 22.45 -3.36 -12.54
N ASP A 191 23.21 -2.47 -13.19
CA ASP A 191 23.74 -1.26 -12.55
C ASP A 191 22.65 -0.24 -12.21
N HIS A 192 21.64 -0.10 -13.07
CA HIS A 192 20.46 0.74 -12.81
C HIS A 192 19.72 0.27 -11.57
N ILE A 193 19.40 -1.03 -11.49
CA ILE A 193 18.74 -1.63 -10.32
C ILE A 193 19.60 -1.49 -9.07
N ARG A 194 20.90 -1.78 -9.15
CA ARG A 194 21.85 -1.59 -8.04
C ARG A 194 21.81 -0.16 -7.52
N ASN A 195 21.88 0.83 -8.41
CA ASN A 195 21.86 2.24 -8.03
C ASN A 195 20.51 2.64 -7.39
N ASP A 196 19.39 2.18 -7.96
CA ASP A 196 18.04 2.45 -7.43
C ASP A 196 17.86 1.85 -6.02
N LEU A 197 18.30 0.61 -5.80
CA LEU A 197 18.27 -0.05 -4.49
C LEU A 197 19.16 0.66 -3.45
N MET A 198 20.34 1.16 -3.86
CA MET A 198 21.21 1.91 -2.96
C MET A 198 20.64 3.28 -2.58
N CYS A 199 19.93 3.95 -3.51
CA CYS A 199 19.23 5.20 -3.23
C CYS A 199 18.01 5.01 -2.33
N HIS A 200 17.37 3.85 -2.41
CA HIS A 200 16.16 3.49 -1.66
C HIS A 200 16.41 2.27 -0.78
N ALA A 201 17.44 2.32 0.06
CA ALA A 201 17.85 1.19 0.88
C ALA A 201 16.78 0.78 1.91
N ASP A 202 16.30 -0.46 1.81
CA ASP A 202 15.45 -1.09 2.83
C ASP A 202 16.34 -1.61 3.98
N ILE A 203 16.04 -1.13 5.19
CA ILE A 203 16.77 -1.50 6.42
C ILE A 203 16.01 -2.52 7.28
N SER A 204 14.89 -3.04 6.77
CA SER A 204 14.15 -4.10 7.46
C SER A 204 15.00 -5.36 7.59
N LEU A 205 14.78 -6.09 8.69
CA LEU A 205 15.51 -7.31 9.01
C LEU A 205 14.65 -8.52 8.71
N SER A 206 15.15 -9.42 7.88
CA SER A 206 14.53 -10.72 7.65
C SER A 206 15.03 -11.73 8.68
N GLY A 207 14.11 -12.51 9.25
CA GLY A 207 14.42 -13.58 10.19
C GLY A 207 14.71 -14.92 9.50
N SER A 208 15.06 -15.93 10.30
CA SER A 208 15.17 -17.31 9.85
C SER A 208 15.06 -18.32 10.99
N ASP A 209 14.62 -19.53 10.65
CA ASP A 209 14.73 -20.73 11.50
C ASP A 209 16.03 -21.52 11.25
N GLU A 210 16.85 -21.10 10.29
CA GLU A 210 18.12 -21.73 9.90
C GLU A 210 19.25 -20.72 9.67
N PHE A 211 20.51 -21.17 9.73
CA PHE A 211 21.68 -20.29 9.56
C PHE A 211 22.05 -19.99 8.09
N VAL A 212 21.43 -20.68 7.13
CA VAL A 212 21.84 -20.65 5.72
C VAL A 212 20.94 -19.78 4.83
N SER A 213 19.81 -19.33 5.35
CA SER A 213 18.80 -18.57 4.61
C SER A 213 18.16 -17.56 5.56
N PHE A 214 17.75 -16.38 5.09
CA PHE A 214 17.08 -15.36 5.91
C PHE A 214 15.88 -14.80 5.14
N ASN A 215 14.84 -15.62 5.01
CA ASN A 215 13.68 -15.33 4.16
C ASN A 215 12.37 -15.15 4.95
N SER A 216 12.43 -15.09 6.28
CA SER A 216 11.25 -14.81 7.10
C SER A 216 11.00 -13.30 7.12
N HIS A 217 10.10 -12.87 6.25
CA HIS A 217 9.63 -11.49 6.17
C HIS A 217 8.39 -11.36 7.05
N GLY A 218 8.60 -11.04 8.33
CA GLY A 218 7.51 -10.74 9.24
C GLY A 218 7.81 -9.41 9.89
N HIS A 219 7.11 -8.35 9.50
CA HIS A 219 6.83 -7.10 10.24
C HIS A 219 6.28 -6.05 9.25
N ASP A 220 5.77 -4.93 9.76
CA ASP A 220 5.05 -3.83 9.09
C ASP A 220 5.85 -3.11 7.97
N GLN A 221 6.43 -3.86 7.01
CA GLN A 221 7.11 -3.34 5.84
C GLN A 221 6.14 -2.45 5.08
N LYS A 222 6.52 -1.18 4.90
CA LYS A 222 5.72 -0.19 4.21
C LYS A 222 6.19 -0.09 2.78
N CYS A 223 5.38 -0.63 1.88
CA CYS A 223 5.57 -0.46 0.45
C CYS A 223 4.88 0.83 -0.03
N ARG A 224 5.50 1.50 -1.00
CA ARG A 224 4.83 2.55 -1.76
C ARG A 224 3.73 1.94 -2.61
N ASP A 225 2.62 2.65 -2.77
CA ASP A 225 1.52 2.19 -3.62
C ASP A 225 1.88 2.30 -5.11
N LEU A 226 2.33 1.19 -5.68
CA LEU A 226 2.61 1.08 -7.12
C LEU A 226 1.37 1.33 -7.97
N GLY A 227 0.17 0.97 -7.50
CA GLY A 227 -1.09 1.21 -8.21
C GLY A 227 -1.39 2.70 -8.37
N ALA A 228 -1.16 3.48 -7.32
CA ALA A 228 -1.25 4.95 -7.36
C ALA A 228 -0.22 5.56 -8.32
N ILE A 229 1.03 5.07 -8.29
CA ILE A 229 2.09 5.51 -9.22
C ILE A 229 1.72 5.17 -10.67
N GLN A 230 1.21 3.95 -10.92
CA GLN A 230 0.74 3.53 -12.24
C GLN A 230 -0.45 4.36 -12.72
N ALA A 231 -1.40 4.68 -11.84
CA ALA A 231 -2.54 5.53 -12.18
C ALA A 231 -2.08 6.94 -12.59
N TRP A 232 -1.15 7.53 -11.83
CA TRP A 232 -0.55 8.81 -12.18
C TRP A 232 0.19 8.74 -13.51
N ALA A 233 1.01 7.69 -13.72
CA ALA A 233 1.77 7.50 -14.95
C ALA A 233 0.85 7.38 -16.17
N ARG A 234 -0.22 6.59 -16.09
CA ARG A 234 -1.21 6.45 -17.18
C ARG A 234 -1.87 7.78 -17.52
N LYS A 235 -2.26 8.57 -16.51
CA LYS A 235 -2.89 9.89 -16.70
C LYS A 235 -1.97 10.88 -17.43
N HIS A 236 -0.66 10.78 -17.23
CA HIS A 236 0.35 11.67 -17.84
C HIS A 236 1.15 10.98 -18.95
N SER A 237 0.69 9.81 -19.41
CA SER A 237 1.38 9.06 -20.45
C SER A 237 1.34 9.81 -21.78
N TRP A 238 2.24 9.47 -22.68
CA TRP A 238 2.16 9.85 -24.09
C TRP A 238 1.70 8.64 -24.92
N PRO A 239 0.41 8.51 -25.26
CA PRO A 239 -0.11 7.33 -25.96
C PRO A 239 0.59 7.08 -27.32
N GLY A 240 1.00 8.15 -28.00
CA GLY A 240 1.68 8.08 -29.28
C GLY A 240 3.18 7.77 -29.20
N TYR A 241 3.76 7.61 -28.01
CA TYR A 241 5.21 7.42 -27.83
C TYR A 241 5.74 6.24 -28.63
N ARG A 242 5.09 5.07 -28.52
CA ARG A 242 5.53 3.84 -29.21
C ARG A 242 5.46 3.97 -30.73
N ASP A 243 4.39 4.57 -31.24
CA ASP A 243 4.22 4.79 -32.68
C ASP A 243 5.14 5.90 -33.21
N TYR A 244 5.43 6.91 -32.40
CA TYR A 244 6.43 7.92 -32.70
C TYR A 244 7.82 7.31 -32.80
N LEU A 245 8.24 6.46 -31.85
CA LEU A 245 9.52 5.76 -31.93
C LEU A 245 9.58 4.89 -33.19
N ARG A 246 8.51 4.13 -33.49
CA ARG A 246 8.45 3.31 -34.70
C ARG A 246 8.57 4.14 -35.98
N SER A 247 7.90 5.30 -36.04
CA SER A 247 7.85 6.14 -37.25
C SER A 247 9.11 6.99 -37.46
N VAL A 248 9.69 7.53 -36.38
CA VAL A 248 10.86 8.43 -36.46
C VAL A 248 12.16 7.65 -36.44
N ILE A 249 12.26 6.62 -35.61
CA ILE A 249 13.49 5.85 -35.38
C ILE A 249 13.50 4.55 -36.21
N GLY A 250 12.41 4.24 -36.92
CA GLY A 250 12.28 2.93 -37.58
C GLY A 250 12.34 1.78 -36.57
N TYR A 251 11.98 2.06 -35.31
CA TYR A 251 12.31 1.27 -34.13
C TYR A 251 11.72 -0.14 -34.20
N ASP A 252 12.48 -1.08 -34.77
CA ASP A 252 12.34 -2.49 -34.47
C ASP A 252 12.95 -2.69 -33.08
N LEU A 253 12.12 -3.06 -32.11
CA LEU A 253 12.54 -3.37 -30.74
C LEU A 253 13.70 -4.38 -30.72
N ASN A 254 13.74 -5.30 -31.69
CA ASN A 254 14.81 -6.27 -31.81
C ASN A 254 16.11 -5.67 -32.39
N GLU A 255 16.02 -4.65 -33.24
CA GLU A 255 17.20 -3.91 -33.74
C GLU A 255 17.74 -2.93 -32.70
N ALA A 256 16.87 -2.26 -31.94
CA ALA A 256 17.30 -1.45 -30.81
C ALA A 256 17.99 -2.29 -29.74
N GLU A 257 17.48 -3.50 -29.49
CA GLU A 257 18.15 -4.47 -28.63
C GLU A 257 19.49 -4.94 -29.25
N ARG A 258 19.57 -5.20 -30.55
CA ARG A 258 20.83 -5.54 -31.26
C ARG A 258 21.86 -4.40 -31.23
N VAL A 259 21.43 -3.15 -31.39
CA VAL A 259 22.27 -1.94 -31.30
C VAL A 259 22.75 -1.75 -29.86
N ASN A 260 21.86 -1.94 -28.88
CA ASN A 260 22.22 -2.00 -27.46
C ASN A 260 23.14 -3.18 -27.14
N MET A 261 23.14 -4.27 -27.90
CA MET A 261 24.13 -5.36 -27.79
C MET A 261 25.44 -5.01 -28.51
N ALA A 262 25.41 -4.17 -29.55
CA ALA A 262 26.57 -3.71 -30.30
C ALA A 262 27.33 -2.57 -29.60
N THR A 263 26.64 -1.73 -28.82
CA THR A 263 27.26 -0.77 -27.88
C THR A 263 28.07 -1.47 -26.79
N ALA A 264 28.00 -2.80 -26.67
CA ALA A 264 28.76 -3.61 -25.72
C ALA A 264 30.27 -3.66 -25.99
N GLY A 265 30.72 -3.11 -27.11
CA GLY A 265 32.14 -2.90 -27.36
C GLY A 265 32.75 -1.89 -26.39
N LYS A 266 33.49 -2.38 -25.39
CA LYS A 266 34.49 -1.67 -24.56
C LYS A 266 34.03 -0.93 -23.29
N GLY A 267 32.77 -1.02 -22.85
CA GLY A 267 32.40 -0.69 -21.46
C GLY A 267 32.52 0.79 -21.02
N HIS A 268 32.47 1.76 -21.94
CA HIS A 268 32.56 3.18 -21.63
C HIS A 268 31.28 3.95 -22.00
N TRP A 269 30.24 3.84 -21.17
CA TRP A 269 28.95 4.52 -21.37
C TRP A 269 29.02 6.05 -21.31
N ASN A 270 29.90 6.59 -20.46
CA ASN A 270 30.10 8.03 -20.32
C ASN A 270 30.80 8.67 -21.55
N LYS A 271 31.23 7.85 -22.50
CA LYS A 271 31.84 8.26 -23.77
C LYS A 271 31.07 7.75 -24.99
N ALA A 272 29.92 7.09 -24.79
CA ALA A 272 29.13 6.52 -25.87
C ALA A 272 28.19 7.57 -26.45
N HIS A 273 28.31 7.83 -27.75
CA HIS A 273 27.42 8.71 -28.49
C HIS A 273 26.64 7.91 -29.52
N SER A 274 25.40 8.34 -29.77
CA SER A 274 24.54 7.77 -30.78
C SER A 274 23.86 8.86 -31.59
N THR A 275 23.66 8.60 -32.87
CA THR A 275 22.75 9.36 -33.71
C THR A 275 21.89 8.41 -34.51
N LEU A 276 20.68 8.83 -34.82
CA LEU A 276 19.83 8.12 -35.75
C LEU A 276 20.06 8.69 -37.15
N ASP A 277 20.55 7.87 -38.06
CA ASP A 277 20.52 8.17 -39.48
C ASP A 277 19.08 8.06 -39.97
N LYS A 278 18.50 9.21 -40.31
CA LYS A 278 17.11 9.34 -40.76
C LYS A 278 16.86 8.80 -42.18
N GLN A 279 17.90 8.59 -42.98
CA GLN A 279 17.78 7.99 -44.31
C GLN A 279 17.84 6.47 -44.25
N SER A 280 18.73 5.90 -43.43
CA SER A 280 18.88 4.45 -43.31
C SER A 280 18.02 3.83 -42.21
N GLY A 281 17.50 4.62 -41.27
CA GLY A 281 16.78 4.14 -40.09
C GLY A 281 17.68 3.43 -39.08
N LYS A 282 19.01 3.55 -39.24
CA LYS A 282 19.99 2.89 -38.37
C LYS A 282 20.49 3.86 -37.31
N ILE A 283 20.75 3.31 -36.13
CA ILE A 283 21.47 4.03 -35.09
C ILE A 283 22.97 3.90 -35.39
N GLU A 284 23.60 5.01 -35.73
CA GLU A 284 25.05 5.12 -35.82
C GLU A 284 25.63 5.42 -34.43
N LEU A 285 26.72 4.72 -34.10
CA LEU A 285 27.32 4.74 -32.77
C LEU A 285 28.82 5.02 -32.88
N TRP A 286 29.33 5.84 -31.96
CA TRP A 286 30.77 6.04 -31.80
C TRP A 286 31.13 6.28 -30.33
N PHE A 287 32.42 6.10 -30.02
CA PHE A 287 32.97 6.34 -28.68
C PHE A 287 34.00 7.46 -28.75
N GLU A 288 33.96 8.40 -27.81
CA GLU A 288 35.10 9.30 -27.58
C GLU A 288 36.26 8.50 -26.96
N GLU A 289 37.51 8.80 -27.37
CA GLU A 289 38.71 8.15 -26.83
C GLU A 289 38.94 8.46 -25.35
#